data_AF-A0A1B8NWR0-F1
#
_entry.id   AF-A0A1B8NWR0-F1
#
_cell.length_a   1.000
_cell.length_b   1.000
_cell.length_c   1.000
_cell.angle_alpha   90.00
_cell.angle_beta   90.00
_cell.angle_gamma   90.00
#
_symmetry.space_group_name_H-M   'P 1'
#
loop_
_entity.id
_entity.type
_entity.pdbx_description
1 polymer ?
#
loop_
_entity_poly.entity_id
_entity_poly.type
_entity_poly.pdbx_seq_one_letter_code
_entity_poly.pdbx_strand_id
1 'polypeptide(L)'
;MTTSISRKLLMPALLAAFVAPLSLAASASPDHPSRPGEHREDLRQEAFERAGIDQQTRDELKDAREDYRNAMKDLRDEHRQQVDEILGEDGKAALEKARQQMHEEYRAEQQQAREARIEALFDEWELSESTREALAKQRDDFRSEAEALKAQEFENPEERRQAWKDLMQSQHEALSEHLSEQQIKELGDALRPEGHGPGKPHDHGHGPKHPEPMDG
;
A
#
# COMPACT_ATOMS: atom_id res chain seq x y z
N MET A 1 40.59 -31.06 -9.18
CA MET A 1 40.21 -30.80 -10.59
C MET A 1 39.84 -29.33 -10.68
N THR A 2 40.65 -28.54 -11.39
CA THR A 2 40.57 -27.08 -11.44
C THR A 2 39.77 -26.66 -12.67
N THR A 3 38.56 -26.13 -12.49
CA THR A 3 37.73 -25.59 -13.57
C THR A 3 37.97 -24.09 -13.70
N SER A 4 38.68 -23.71 -14.76
CA SER A 4 38.96 -22.33 -15.15
C SER A 4 37.72 -21.62 -15.70
N ILE A 5 37.34 -20.51 -15.08
CA ILE A 5 36.25 -19.62 -15.51
C ILE A 5 36.78 -18.70 -16.62
N SER A 6 36.31 -18.90 -17.85
CA SER A 6 36.64 -18.05 -19.00
C SER A 6 35.75 -16.81 -19.01
N ARG A 7 36.29 -15.66 -18.58
CA ARG A 7 35.67 -14.34 -18.74
C ARG A 7 35.78 -13.92 -20.21
N LYS A 8 34.67 -13.99 -20.94
CA LYS A 8 34.54 -13.35 -22.26
C LYS A 8 34.26 -11.85 -22.05
N LEU A 9 35.20 -11.03 -22.50
CA LEU A 9 35.08 -9.58 -22.63
C LEU A 9 34.01 -9.24 -23.67
N LEU A 10 32.90 -8.64 -23.24
CA LEU A 10 31.98 -7.92 -24.13
C LEU A 10 32.44 -6.45 -24.18
N MET A 11 32.92 -6.03 -25.35
CA MET A 11 33.31 -4.63 -25.62
C MET A 11 32.08 -3.71 -25.59
N PRO A 12 32.17 -2.50 -25.02
CA PRO A 12 31.12 -1.50 -25.13
C PRO A 12 31.26 -0.76 -26.46
N ALA A 13 30.30 -0.93 -27.37
CA ALA A 13 30.19 -0.08 -28.54
C ALA A 13 29.59 1.28 -28.11
N LEU A 14 30.37 2.35 -28.29
CA LEU A 14 29.97 3.74 -28.08
C LEU A 14 28.89 4.12 -29.11
N LEU A 15 27.63 4.15 -28.69
CA LEU A 15 26.54 4.77 -29.45
C LEU A 15 26.38 6.23 -28.98
N ALA A 16 26.90 7.14 -29.79
CA ALA A 16 26.63 8.56 -29.70
C ALA A 16 25.21 8.84 -30.23
N ALA A 17 24.32 9.30 -29.35
CA ALA A 17 23.00 9.80 -29.73
C ALA A 17 22.81 11.23 -29.21
N PHE A 18 22.35 12.09 -30.11
CA PHE A 18 22.12 13.53 -29.97
C PHE A 18 21.29 13.89 -28.72
N VAL A 19 21.82 14.78 -27.88
CA VAL A 19 21.02 15.49 -26.87
C VAL A 19 20.41 16.73 -27.54
N ALA A 20 19.11 16.68 -27.86
CA ALA A 20 18.33 17.87 -28.19
C ALA A 20 17.63 18.39 -26.92
N PRO A 21 17.60 19.72 -26.66
CA PRO A 21 16.88 20.26 -25.52
C PRO A 21 15.39 20.39 -25.85
N LEU A 22 14.58 19.44 -25.41
CA LEU A 22 13.12 19.54 -25.50
C LEU A 22 12.59 20.31 -24.29
N SER A 23 12.21 21.57 -24.51
CA SER A 23 11.42 22.38 -23.59
C SER A 23 10.05 21.76 -23.36
N LEU A 24 9.80 21.37 -22.11
CA LEU A 24 8.63 20.63 -21.67
C LEU A 24 7.49 21.60 -21.29
N ALA A 25 6.56 21.86 -22.21
CA ALA A 25 5.30 22.52 -21.88
C ALA A 25 4.31 21.48 -21.36
N ALA A 26 3.89 21.61 -20.11
CA ALA A 26 2.85 20.80 -19.49
C ALA A 26 1.51 21.55 -19.59
N SER A 27 0.62 21.10 -20.47
CA SER A 27 -0.79 21.50 -20.45
C SER A 27 -1.60 20.35 -19.85
N ALA A 28 -2.05 20.53 -18.61
CA ALA A 28 -2.97 19.62 -17.94
C ALA A 28 -4.40 20.15 -18.14
N SER A 29 -5.24 19.37 -18.84
CA SER A 29 -6.70 19.46 -18.73
C SER A 29 -7.20 18.17 -18.08
N PRO A 30 -7.94 18.21 -16.97
CA PRO A 30 -8.60 17.04 -16.43
C PRO A 30 -10.06 17.03 -16.89
N ASP A 31 -10.54 15.94 -17.50
CA ASP A 31 -11.94 15.50 -17.38
C ASP A 31 -12.14 14.13 -18.07
N HIS A 32 -12.04 13.04 -17.29
CA HIS A 32 -12.89 11.85 -17.42
C HIS A 32 -12.63 10.87 -16.25
N PRO A 33 -13.67 10.33 -15.56
CA PRO A 33 -13.47 9.30 -14.54
C PRO A 33 -13.44 7.91 -15.20
N SER A 34 -12.25 7.42 -15.56
CA SER A 34 -12.03 6.06 -16.06
C SER A 34 -11.46 5.11 -15.00
N ARG A 35 -11.67 3.81 -15.21
CA ARG A 35 -11.40 2.74 -14.24
C ARG A 35 -9.93 2.72 -13.78
N PRO A 36 -9.63 2.29 -12.53
CA PRO A 36 -8.28 2.41 -11.93
C PRO A 36 -7.14 1.65 -12.65
N GLY A 37 -7.44 0.81 -13.65
CA GLY A 37 -6.48 0.02 -14.42
C GLY A 37 -6.15 0.61 -15.79
N GLU A 38 -7.17 0.99 -16.56
CA GLU A 38 -7.03 1.53 -17.92
C GLU A 38 -6.20 2.83 -17.91
N HIS A 39 -6.47 3.71 -16.95
CA HIS A 39 -5.76 4.98 -16.83
C HIS A 39 -4.24 4.82 -16.63
N ARG A 40 -3.79 3.74 -15.97
CA ARG A 40 -2.36 3.48 -15.75
C ARG A 40 -1.67 2.98 -17.02
N GLU A 41 -2.37 2.19 -17.82
CA GLU A 41 -1.85 1.69 -19.09
C GLU A 41 -1.81 2.82 -20.12
N ASP A 42 -2.85 3.65 -20.16
CA ASP A 42 -2.93 4.84 -21.01
C ASP A 42 -1.83 5.86 -20.66
N LEU A 43 -1.67 6.19 -19.38
CA LEU A 43 -0.59 7.09 -18.92
C LEU A 43 0.81 6.55 -19.25
N ARG A 44 0.98 5.22 -19.21
CA ARG A 44 2.25 4.57 -19.55
C ARG A 44 2.50 4.60 -21.06
N GLN A 45 1.46 4.37 -21.87
CA GLN A 45 1.54 4.46 -23.33
C GLN A 45 1.85 5.90 -23.76
N GLU A 46 1.17 6.89 -23.18
CA GLU A 46 1.44 8.31 -23.40
C GLU A 46 2.87 8.68 -23.01
N ALA A 47 3.37 8.15 -21.89
CA ALA A 47 4.76 8.38 -21.47
C ALA A 47 5.77 7.80 -22.48
N PHE A 48 5.50 6.64 -23.07
CA PHE A 48 6.34 6.07 -24.12
C PHE A 48 6.29 6.89 -25.42
N GLU A 49 5.11 7.34 -25.83
CA GLU A 49 4.95 8.19 -27.02
C GLU A 49 5.66 9.53 -26.85
N ARG A 50 5.52 10.16 -25.68
CA ARG A 50 6.22 11.41 -25.34
C ARG A 50 7.74 11.23 -25.30
N ALA A 51 8.22 10.06 -24.88
CA ALA A 51 9.64 9.72 -24.89
C ALA A 51 10.16 9.31 -26.27
N GLY A 52 9.29 9.19 -27.28
CA GLY A 52 9.66 8.74 -28.63
C GLY A 52 10.08 7.27 -28.68
N ILE A 53 9.62 6.46 -27.73
CA ILE A 53 9.93 5.03 -27.67
C ILE A 53 9.02 4.29 -28.66
N ASP A 54 9.63 3.63 -29.64
CA ASP A 54 8.90 2.90 -30.67
C ASP A 54 8.20 1.63 -30.15
N GLN A 55 7.29 1.09 -30.96
CA GLN A 55 6.51 -0.08 -30.61
C GLN A 55 7.37 -1.31 -30.30
N GLN A 56 8.45 -1.52 -31.07
CA GLN A 56 9.33 -2.67 -30.87
C GLN A 56 10.00 -2.61 -29.50
N THR A 57 10.55 -1.45 -29.12
CA THR A 57 11.19 -1.22 -27.83
C THR A 57 10.17 -1.34 -26.68
N ARG A 58 8.91 -0.93 -26.89
CA ARG A 58 7.81 -1.12 -25.92
C ARG A 58 7.52 -2.60 -25.67
N ASP A 59 7.46 -3.39 -26.74
CA ASP A 59 7.19 -4.82 -26.66
C ASP A 59 8.36 -5.55 -25.99
N GLU A 60 9.60 -5.23 -26.34
CA GLU A 60 10.80 -5.77 -25.69
C GLU A 60 10.85 -5.45 -24.17
N LEU A 61 10.46 -4.24 -23.75
CA LEU A 61 10.37 -3.88 -22.32
C LEU A 61 9.26 -4.62 -21.59
N LYS A 62 8.15 -4.91 -22.27
CA LYS A 62 7.05 -5.69 -21.71
C LYS A 62 7.50 -7.12 -21.48
N ASP A 63 8.11 -7.75 -22.48
CA ASP A 63 8.62 -9.12 -22.41
C ASP A 63 9.67 -9.24 -21.30
N ALA A 64 10.65 -8.33 -21.25
CA ALA A 64 11.67 -8.33 -20.19
C ALA A 64 11.07 -8.20 -18.77
N ARG A 65 9.98 -7.43 -18.61
CA ARG A 65 9.28 -7.30 -17.33
C ARG A 65 8.51 -8.57 -16.96
N GLU A 66 7.91 -9.23 -17.94
CA GLU A 66 7.21 -10.49 -17.75
C GLU A 66 8.20 -11.60 -17.37
N ASP A 67 9.32 -11.69 -18.07
CA ASP A 67 10.44 -12.59 -17.75
C ASP A 67 10.96 -12.36 -16.34
N TYR A 68 11.24 -11.11 -15.96
CA TYR A 68 11.65 -10.79 -14.60
C TYR A 68 10.61 -11.19 -13.56
N ARG A 69 9.32 -10.95 -13.82
CA ARG A 69 8.24 -11.32 -12.89
C ARG A 69 8.14 -12.83 -12.73
N ASN A 70 8.31 -13.58 -13.81
CA ASN A 70 8.32 -15.04 -13.80
C ASN A 70 9.53 -15.57 -13.04
N ALA A 71 10.74 -15.07 -13.33
CA ALA A 71 11.95 -15.44 -12.60
C ALA A 71 11.85 -15.16 -11.09
N MET A 72 11.26 -14.02 -10.69
CA MET A 72 11.04 -13.71 -9.28
C MET A 72 9.98 -14.59 -8.63
N LYS A 73 8.97 -15.02 -9.38
CA LYS A 73 7.98 -15.99 -8.89
C LYS A 73 8.64 -17.34 -8.65
N ASP A 74 9.42 -17.83 -9.61
CA ASP A 74 10.12 -19.11 -9.51
C ASP A 74 11.10 -19.11 -8.33
N LEU A 75 11.89 -18.03 -8.18
CA LEU A 75 12.78 -17.87 -7.03
C LEU A 75 12.04 -17.90 -5.68
N ARG A 76 10.86 -17.26 -5.60
CA ARG A 76 10.04 -17.28 -4.38
C ARG A 76 9.48 -18.68 -4.11
N ASP A 77 9.08 -19.39 -5.15
CA ASP A 77 8.53 -20.73 -5.05
C ASP A 77 9.63 -21.74 -4.62
N GLU A 78 10.85 -21.62 -5.18
CA GLU A 78 12.03 -22.36 -4.73
C GLU A 78 12.38 -22.07 -3.27
N HIS A 79 12.41 -20.80 -2.88
CA HIS A 79 12.67 -20.42 -1.48
C HIS A 79 11.62 -21.00 -0.53
N ARG A 80 10.35 -20.98 -0.92
CA ARG A 80 9.27 -21.60 -0.14
C ARG A 80 9.47 -23.11 -0.01
N GLN A 81 9.84 -23.79 -1.09
CA GLN A 81 10.12 -25.24 -1.04
C GLN A 81 11.29 -25.56 -0.11
N GLN A 82 12.37 -24.78 -0.14
CA GLN A 82 13.50 -24.95 0.77
C GLN A 82 13.09 -24.75 2.24
N VAL A 83 12.28 -23.72 2.52
CA VAL A 83 11.74 -23.49 3.87
C VAL A 83 10.85 -24.65 4.31
N ASP A 84 10.00 -25.15 3.42
CA ASP A 84 9.13 -26.30 3.68
C ASP A 84 9.91 -27.58 3.97
N GLU A 85 11.02 -27.82 3.26
CA GLU A 85 11.92 -28.95 3.49
C GLU A 85 12.67 -28.82 4.83
N ILE A 86 13.19 -27.63 5.14
CA ILE A 86 13.94 -27.36 6.38
C ILE A 86 13.04 -27.48 7.61
N LEU A 87 11.84 -26.91 7.57
CA LEU A 87 10.93 -26.84 8.71
C LEU A 87 10.07 -28.10 8.88
N GLY A 88 9.83 -28.84 7.80
CA GLY A 88 8.83 -29.92 7.80
C GLY A 88 7.41 -29.41 8.10
N GLU A 89 6.46 -30.33 8.28
CA GLU A 89 5.06 -29.97 8.55
C GLU A 89 4.87 -29.37 9.95
N ASP A 90 5.47 -29.98 10.98
CA ASP A 90 5.33 -29.54 12.37
C ASP A 90 5.98 -28.17 12.60
N GLY A 91 7.16 -27.92 12.02
CA GLY A 91 7.85 -26.64 12.15
C GLY A 91 7.09 -25.50 11.45
N LYS A 92 6.45 -25.79 10.31
CA LYS A 92 5.56 -24.83 9.63
C LYS A 92 4.35 -24.48 10.48
N ALA A 93 3.65 -25.48 11.03
CA ALA A 93 2.48 -25.26 11.87
C ALA A 93 2.85 -24.45 13.13
N ALA A 94 3.99 -24.74 13.74
CA ALA A 94 4.49 -23.99 14.89
C ALA A 94 4.81 -22.52 14.53
N LEU A 95 5.48 -22.30 13.39
CA LEU A 95 5.83 -20.95 12.94
C LEU A 95 4.60 -20.13 12.54
N GLU A 96 3.63 -20.74 11.85
CA GLU A 96 2.37 -20.09 11.48
C GLU A 96 1.59 -19.67 12.73
N LYS A 97 1.49 -20.56 13.71
CA LYS A 97 0.85 -20.25 15.00
C LYS A 97 1.57 -19.11 15.72
N ALA A 98 2.89 -19.12 15.78
CA ALA A 98 3.67 -18.05 16.41
C ALA A 98 3.45 -16.70 15.69
N ARG A 99 3.44 -16.70 14.35
CA ARG A 99 3.13 -15.50 13.55
C ARG A 99 1.72 -14.99 13.79
N GLN A 100 0.75 -15.90 13.88
CA GLN A 100 -0.63 -15.55 14.18
C GLN A 100 -0.73 -14.90 15.56
N GLN A 101 -0.10 -15.48 16.58
CA GLN A 101 -0.07 -14.93 17.93
C GLN A 101 0.59 -13.54 17.95
N MET A 102 1.76 -13.39 17.34
CA MET A 102 2.44 -12.09 17.23
C MET A 102 1.56 -11.04 16.52
N HIS A 103 0.81 -11.45 15.49
CA HIS A 103 -0.08 -10.55 14.77
C HIS A 103 -1.31 -10.16 15.60
N GLU A 104 -1.85 -11.07 16.40
CA GLU A 104 -2.93 -10.81 17.35
C GLU A 104 -2.46 -9.86 18.47
N GLU A 105 -1.28 -10.11 19.04
CA GLU A 105 -0.62 -9.22 20.02
C GLU A 105 -0.40 -7.83 19.44
N TYR A 106 0.24 -7.73 18.27
CA TYR A 106 0.47 -6.45 17.60
C TYR A 106 -0.83 -5.71 17.29
N ARG A 107 -1.89 -6.42 16.89
CA ARG A 107 -3.22 -5.82 16.69
C ARG A 107 -3.81 -5.29 17.99
N ALA A 108 -3.70 -6.03 19.08
CA ALA A 108 -4.19 -5.60 20.39
C ALA A 108 -3.42 -4.37 20.90
N GLU A 109 -2.09 -4.36 20.76
CA GLU A 109 -1.25 -3.22 21.11
C GLU A 109 -1.62 -1.97 20.30
N GLN A 110 -1.78 -2.12 18.98
CA GLN A 110 -2.19 -1.01 18.12
C GLN A 110 -3.59 -0.50 18.45
N GLN A 111 -4.51 -1.40 18.82
CA GLN A 111 -5.84 -1.01 19.27
C GLN A 111 -5.77 -0.21 20.58
N GLN A 112 -5.01 -0.67 21.57
CA GLN A 112 -4.83 0.03 22.85
C GLN A 112 -4.16 1.39 22.65
N ALA A 113 -3.11 1.46 21.82
CA ALA A 113 -2.44 2.71 21.51
C ALA A 113 -3.38 3.70 20.81
N ARG A 114 -4.24 3.21 19.91
CA ARG A 114 -5.28 4.03 19.27
C ARG A 114 -6.31 4.52 20.27
N GLU A 115 -6.80 3.67 21.16
CA GLU A 115 -7.78 4.04 22.21
C GLU A 115 -7.20 5.10 23.15
N ALA A 116 -5.96 4.92 23.63
CA ALA A 116 -5.29 5.89 24.49
C ALA A 116 -5.10 7.27 23.82
N ARG A 117 -4.81 7.30 22.51
CA ARG A 117 -4.72 8.56 21.74
C ARG A 117 -6.05 9.30 21.67
N ILE A 118 -7.15 8.56 21.47
CA ILE A 118 -8.50 9.15 21.43
C ILE A 118 -8.87 9.69 22.81
N GLU A 119 -8.60 8.93 23.87
CA GLU A 119 -8.87 9.34 25.25
C GLU A 119 -8.11 10.62 25.61
N ALA A 120 -6.83 10.70 25.25
CA ALA A 120 -6.03 11.92 25.43
C ALA A 120 -6.60 13.13 24.69
N LEU A 121 -7.12 12.95 23.46
CA LEU A 121 -7.80 14.04 22.73
C LEU A 121 -9.09 14.47 23.42
N PHE A 122 -9.88 13.52 23.94
CA PHE A 122 -11.12 13.82 24.64
C PHE A 122 -10.86 14.54 25.97
N ASP A 123 -9.75 14.22 26.64
CA ASP A 123 -9.26 14.96 27.82
C ASP A 123 -8.79 16.36 27.45
N GLU A 124 -8.03 16.53 26.36
CA GLU A 124 -7.58 17.83 25.86
C GLU A 124 -8.75 18.75 25.49
N TRP A 125 -9.82 18.21 24.91
CA TRP A 125 -11.04 18.95 24.58
C TRP A 125 -12.00 19.09 25.76
N GLU A 126 -11.66 18.55 26.94
CA GLU A 126 -12.48 18.58 28.14
C GLU A 126 -13.93 18.09 27.91
N LEU A 127 -14.10 17.07 27.07
CA LEU A 127 -15.44 16.56 26.71
C LEU A 127 -16.16 15.98 27.93
N SER A 128 -17.44 16.29 28.06
CA SER A 128 -18.30 15.72 29.11
C SER A 128 -18.43 14.21 28.97
N GLU A 129 -18.64 13.50 30.09
CA GLU A 129 -18.83 12.03 30.08
C GLU A 129 -20.00 11.61 29.17
N SER A 130 -21.11 12.35 29.19
CA SER A 130 -22.23 12.10 28.29
C SER A 130 -21.87 12.23 26.81
N THR A 131 -20.97 13.16 26.46
CA THR A 131 -20.49 13.31 25.08
C THR A 131 -19.54 12.16 24.70
N ARG A 132 -18.68 11.74 25.64
CA ARG A 132 -17.77 10.60 25.44
C ARG A 132 -18.55 9.30 25.21
N GLU A 133 -19.58 9.05 26.01
CA GLU A 133 -20.48 7.90 25.84
C GLU A 133 -21.23 7.94 24.50
N ALA A 134 -21.74 9.11 24.09
CA ALA A 134 -22.41 9.28 22.80
C ALA A 134 -21.47 8.97 21.62
N LEU A 135 -20.23 9.49 21.65
CA LEU A 135 -19.21 9.23 20.63
C LEU A 135 -18.79 7.76 20.59
N ALA A 136 -18.65 7.12 21.76
CA ALA A 136 -18.32 5.70 21.86
C ALA A 136 -19.43 4.84 21.22
N LYS A 137 -20.70 5.14 21.52
CA LYS A 137 -21.85 4.48 20.91
C LYS A 137 -21.87 4.67 19.39
N GLN A 138 -21.69 5.89 18.91
CA GLN A 138 -21.69 6.19 17.48
C GLN A 138 -20.60 5.41 16.73
N ARG A 139 -19.41 5.26 17.33
CA ARG A 139 -18.33 4.44 16.77
C ARG A 139 -18.73 2.96 16.67
N ASP A 140 -19.42 2.43 17.67
CA ASP A 140 -19.86 1.04 17.69
C ASP A 140 -20.98 0.79 16.66
N ASP A 141 -21.91 1.73 16.52
CA ASP A 141 -22.97 1.72 15.49
C ASP A 141 -22.35 1.73 14.09
N PHE A 142 -21.42 2.66 13.81
CA PHE A 142 -20.67 2.71 12.55
C PHE A 142 -19.93 1.40 12.26
N ARG A 143 -19.29 0.79 13.26
CA ARG A 143 -18.59 -0.48 13.08
C ARG A 143 -19.57 -1.59 12.70
N SER A 144 -20.72 -1.66 13.35
CA SER A 144 -21.77 -2.62 13.04
C SER A 144 -22.29 -2.46 11.62
N GLU A 145 -22.59 -1.22 11.21
CA GLU A 145 -23.05 -0.91 9.86
C GLU A 145 -21.98 -1.21 8.80
N ALA A 146 -20.72 -0.86 9.07
CA ALA A 146 -19.61 -1.18 8.18
C ALA A 146 -19.42 -2.69 7.99
N GLU A 147 -19.59 -3.50 9.04
CA GLU A 147 -19.57 -4.96 8.91
C GLU A 147 -20.77 -5.50 8.12
N ALA A 148 -21.98 -4.97 8.36
CA ALA A 148 -23.16 -5.32 7.56
C ALA A 148 -22.95 -4.99 6.07
N LEU A 149 -22.36 -3.82 5.78
CA LEU A 149 -22.05 -3.37 4.42
C LEU A 149 -20.96 -4.22 3.76
N LYS A 150 -20.02 -4.78 4.51
CA LYS A 150 -19.04 -5.75 3.98
C LYS A 150 -19.67 -7.09 3.62
N ALA A 151 -20.66 -7.52 4.40
CA ALA A 151 -21.38 -8.77 4.18
C ALA A 151 -22.45 -8.67 3.07
N GLN A 152 -22.88 -7.45 2.74
CA GLN A 152 -23.86 -7.19 1.69
C GLN A 152 -23.28 -7.46 0.29
N GLU A 153 -24.09 -8.13 -0.54
CA GLU A 153 -23.82 -8.27 -1.97
C GLU A 153 -24.34 -7.04 -2.73
N PHE A 154 -23.57 -6.59 -3.71
CA PHE A 154 -23.92 -5.44 -4.57
C PHE A 154 -23.93 -5.88 -6.02
N GLU A 155 -24.85 -5.31 -6.81
CA GLU A 155 -24.97 -5.65 -8.22
C GLU A 155 -23.81 -5.05 -9.03
N ASN A 156 -23.26 -3.91 -8.58
CA ASN A 156 -22.10 -3.30 -9.19
C ASN A 156 -21.13 -2.63 -8.18
N PRO A 157 -19.87 -2.38 -8.57
CA PRO A 157 -18.89 -1.73 -7.70
C PRO A 157 -19.22 -0.27 -7.35
N GLU A 158 -20.06 0.41 -8.13
CA GLU A 158 -20.42 1.82 -7.94
C GLU A 158 -21.44 1.96 -6.80
N GLU A 159 -22.45 1.11 -6.74
CA GLU A 159 -23.40 0.98 -5.63
C GLU A 159 -22.67 0.70 -4.32
N ARG A 160 -21.72 -0.24 -4.34
CA ARG A 160 -20.88 -0.50 -3.17
C ARG A 160 -20.14 0.78 -2.75
N ARG A 161 -19.49 1.49 -3.67
CA ARG A 161 -18.79 2.75 -3.35
C ARG A 161 -19.73 3.81 -2.82
N GLN A 162 -20.94 3.94 -3.39
CA GLN A 162 -21.93 4.91 -2.96
C GLN A 162 -22.42 4.59 -1.55
N ALA A 163 -22.74 3.34 -1.24
CA ALA A 163 -23.16 2.95 0.09
C ALA A 163 -22.06 3.17 1.15
N TRP A 164 -20.79 2.94 0.81
CA TRP A 164 -19.66 3.30 1.67
C TRP A 164 -19.54 4.83 1.85
N LYS A 165 -19.80 5.60 0.81
CA LYS A 165 -19.77 7.07 0.88
C LYS A 165 -20.90 7.59 1.78
N ASP A 166 -22.10 7.05 1.64
CA ASP A 166 -23.26 7.42 2.46
C ASP A 166 -23.03 7.07 3.93
N LEU A 167 -22.44 5.91 4.21
CA LEU A 167 -22.03 5.53 5.57
C LEU A 167 -20.99 6.51 6.17
N MET A 168 -19.98 6.89 5.39
CA MET A 168 -18.97 7.86 5.86
C MET A 168 -19.57 9.27 6.06
N GLN A 169 -20.52 9.67 5.22
CA GLN A 169 -21.22 10.93 5.37
C GLN A 169 -22.10 10.92 6.62
N SER A 170 -22.89 9.86 6.83
CA SER A 170 -23.71 9.72 8.03
C SER A 170 -22.86 9.73 9.31
N GLN A 171 -21.70 9.07 9.29
CA GLN A 171 -20.75 9.13 10.39
C GLN A 171 -20.22 10.55 10.64
N HIS A 172 -19.89 11.30 9.59
CA HIS A 172 -19.46 12.69 9.71
C HIS A 172 -20.56 13.57 10.32
N GLU A 173 -21.79 13.46 9.81
CA GLU A 173 -22.96 14.20 10.29
C GLU A 173 -23.21 13.93 11.77
N ALA A 174 -23.20 12.67 12.20
CA ALA A 174 -23.40 12.34 13.60
C ALA A 174 -22.24 12.80 14.50
N LEU A 175 -20.98 12.80 14.01
CA LEU A 175 -19.86 13.37 14.78
C LEU A 175 -20.00 14.90 14.92
N SER A 176 -20.52 15.57 13.90
CA SER A 176 -20.67 17.04 13.86
C SER A 176 -21.71 17.59 14.84
N GLU A 177 -22.60 16.74 15.38
CA GLU A 177 -23.52 17.12 16.45
C GLU A 177 -22.80 17.42 17.78
N HIS A 178 -21.60 16.88 17.96
CA HIS A 178 -20.86 16.92 19.23
C HIS A 178 -19.46 17.53 19.11
N LEU A 179 -18.86 17.45 17.92
CA LEU A 179 -17.49 17.88 17.65
C LEU A 179 -17.49 18.94 16.55
N SER A 180 -16.58 19.91 16.66
CA SER A 180 -16.30 20.83 15.57
C SER A 180 -15.59 20.15 14.40
N GLU A 181 -15.68 20.72 13.20
CA GLU A 181 -14.96 20.25 12.01
C GLU A 181 -13.44 20.09 12.23
N GLN A 182 -12.85 20.98 13.03
CA GLN A 182 -11.44 20.88 13.38
C GLN A 182 -11.16 19.64 14.24
N GLN A 183 -11.99 19.39 15.26
CA GLN A 183 -11.85 18.22 16.14
C GLN A 183 -12.11 16.91 15.39
N ILE A 184 -13.06 16.88 14.46
CA ILE A 184 -13.29 15.71 13.58
C ILE A 184 -12.05 15.42 12.74
N LYS A 185 -11.42 16.46 12.18
CA LYS A 185 -10.17 16.30 11.42
C LYS A 185 -9.02 15.80 12.31
N GLU A 186 -8.83 16.38 13.49
CA GLU A 186 -7.80 15.96 14.44
C GLU A 186 -8.00 14.52 14.91
N LEU A 187 -9.24 14.12 15.20
CA LEU A 187 -9.61 12.74 15.47
C LEU A 187 -9.23 11.84 14.29
N GLY A 188 -9.62 12.20 13.07
CA GLY A 188 -9.28 11.44 11.86
C GLY A 188 -7.76 11.28 11.64
N ASP A 189 -6.98 12.32 11.91
CA ASP A 189 -5.53 12.29 11.81
C ASP A 189 -4.88 11.42 12.91
N ALA A 190 -5.40 11.45 14.14
CA ALA A 190 -4.94 10.61 15.26
C ALA A 190 -5.28 9.12 15.07
N LEU A 191 -6.37 8.82 14.38
CA LEU A 191 -6.80 7.46 14.05
C LEU A 191 -6.04 6.83 12.89
N ARG A 192 -5.25 7.62 12.15
CA ARG A 192 -4.51 7.14 10.99
C ARG A 192 -3.27 6.34 11.44
N PRO A 193 -2.96 5.18 10.84
CA PRO A 193 -1.75 4.43 11.17
C PRO A 193 -0.50 5.30 10.97
N GLU A 194 0.45 5.22 11.90
CA GLU A 194 1.74 5.89 11.76
C GLU A 194 2.43 5.45 10.46
N GLY A 195 2.74 6.40 9.59
CA GLY A 195 3.34 6.16 8.27
C GLY A 195 2.42 6.43 7.08
N HIS A 196 1.11 6.58 7.30
CA HIS A 196 0.14 6.88 6.24
C HIS A 196 -0.31 8.36 6.17
N GLY A 197 0.57 9.30 6.53
CA GLY A 197 0.25 10.73 6.37
C GLY A 197 0.11 11.16 4.91
N PRO A 198 -0.67 12.22 4.60
CA PRO A 198 -0.73 12.77 3.25
C PRO A 198 0.66 13.30 2.87
N GLY A 199 1.38 12.54 2.03
CA GLY A 199 2.70 12.93 1.52
C GLY A 199 3.89 12.15 2.04
N LYS A 200 3.73 11.10 2.87
CA LYS A 200 4.84 10.14 3.07
C LYS A 200 4.80 9.10 1.95
N PRO A 201 5.79 9.09 1.02
CA PRO A 201 5.86 8.04 0.02
C PRO A 201 6.01 6.70 0.74
N HIS A 202 5.27 5.71 0.25
CA HIS A 202 5.47 4.32 0.63
C HIS A 202 6.92 3.94 0.34
N ASP A 203 7.74 3.82 1.39
CA ASP A 203 9.00 3.10 1.27
C ASP A 203 8.64 1.62 1.18
N HIS A 204 8.54 1.13 -0.06
CA HIS A 204 8.54 -0.30 -0.31
C HIS A 204 9.91 -0.82 0.10
N GLY A 205 10.02 -1.25 1.37
CA GLY A 205 11.26 -1.74 1.96
C GLY A 205 11.99 -2.70 1.03
N HIS A 206 13.07 -2.21 0.43
CA HIS A 206 14.06 -3.00 -0.27
C HIS A 206 14.91 -3.74 0.76
N GLY A 207 14.45 -4.92 1.19
CA GLY A 207 15.27 -5.97 1.81
C GLY A 207 16.09 -5.61 3.06
N PRO A 208 16.65 -6.60 3.77
CA PRO A 208 17.63 -6.33 4.80
C PRO A 208 18.88 -5.72 4.17
N LYS A 209 19.31 -4.54 4.65
CA LYS A 209 20.64 -4.00 4.32
C LYS A 209 21.68 -5.02 4.75
N HIS A 210 22.50 -5.47 3.79
CA HIS A 210 23.66 -6.34 4.05
C HIS A 210 24.52 -5.72 5.16
N PRO A 211 24.96 -6.50 6.17
CA PRO A 211 26.00 -6.05 7.07
C PRO A 211 27.30 -5.87 6.29
N GLU A 212 27.94 -4.72 6.46
CA GLU A 212 29.27 -4.45 5.90
C GLU A 212 30.26 -5.53 6.35
N PRO A 213 31.20 -5.95 5.48
CA PRO A 213 32.27 -6.84 5.89
C PRO A 213 33.16 -6.11 6.89
N MET A 214 33.27 -6.66 8.09
CA MET A 214 34.33 -6.28 9.03
C MET A 214 35.66 -6.68 8.39
N ASP A 215 36.44 -5.70 7.96
CA ASP A 215 37.83 -5.89 7.56
C ASP A 215 38.61 -6.53 8.72
N GLY A 216 39.29 -7.64 8.43
CA GLY A 216 40.30 -8.28 9.26
C GLY A 216 41.62 -8.34 8.50
#